data_AF-A0ABD0QFD5-F1
#
_entry.id   AF-A0ABD0QFD5-F1
#
_cell.length_a   1.000
_cell.length_b   1.000
_cell.length_c   1.000
_cell.angle_alpha   90.00
_cell.angle_beta   90.00
_cell.angle_gamma   90.00
#
_symmetry.space_group_name_H-M   'P 1'
#
loop_
_entity.id
_entity.type
_entity.pdbx_description
1 polymer ?
#
loop_
_entity_poly.entity_id
_entity_poly.type
_entity_poly.pdbx_seq_one_letter_code
_entity_poly.pdbx_strand_id
1 'polypeptide(L)' 'NKEYDAYLSYSKVELDQWGQELQEEERFALEILPDVLEKHYGYKLFIPDRDLIPTS' A
#
# COMPACT_ATOMS: atom_id res chain seq x y z
N ASN A 1 -1.96 23.49 -2.02
CA ASN A 1 -3.04 22.63 -2.56
C ASN A 1 -2.81 21.23 -2.02
N LYS A 2 -3.83 20.52 -1.53
CA LYS A 2 -3.66 19.14 -1.02
C LYS A 2 -3.46 18.21 -2.23
N GLU A 3 -2.29 17.58 -2.32
CA GLU A 3 -1.91 16.82 -3.52
C GLU A 3 -2.43 15.37 -3.52
N TYR A 4 -2.60 14.77 -2.34
CA TYR A 4 -3.02 13.38 -2.17
C TYR A 4 -4.25 13.32 -1.28
N ASP A 5 -5.19 12.44 -1.59
CA ASP A 5 -6.42 12.27 -0.83
C ASP A 5 -6.18 11.53 0.49
N ALA A 6 -5.29 10.53 0.45
CA ALA A 6 -4.90 9.70 1.58
C ALA A 6 -3.41 9.31 1.54
N TYR A 7 -2.85 9.04 2.72
CA TYR A 7 -1.53 8.47 2.92
C TYR A 7 -1.69 7.00 3.32
N LEU A 8 -1.11 6.08 2.56
CA LEU A 8 -1.23 4.65 2.82
C LEU A 8 0.03 4.14 3.55
N SER A 9 -0.15 3.64 4.76
CA SER A 9 0.91 3.09 5.60
C SER A 9 0.61 1.64 5.91
N TYR A 10 1.52 0.73 5.55
CA TYR A 10 1.44 -0.70 5.88
C TYR A 10 2.77 -1.18 6.47
N SER A 11 2.69 -2.20 7.33
CA SER A 11 3.88 -2.84 7.91
C SER A 11 4.28 -4.04 7.05
N LYS A 12 5.51 -4.06 6.54
CA LYS A 12 6.07 -5.28 5.95
C LYS A 12 6.55 -6.18 7.08
N VAL A 13 5.87 -7.29 7.27
CA VAL A 13 6.24 -8.29 8.25
C VAL A 13 7.14 -9.31 7.54
N GLU A 14 8.31 -9.65 8.11
CA GLU A 14 9.14 -10.71 7.53
C GLU A 14 8.38 -12.04 7.56
N LEU A 15 8.00 -12.50 6.36
CA LEU A 15 7.06 -13.60 6.10
C LEU A 15 7.56 -14.98 6.54
N ASP A 16 8.81 -15.09 6.96
CA ASP A 16 9.47 -16.37 7.27
C ASP A 16 8.83 -17.14 8.45
N GLN A 17 7.84 -16.56 9.14
CA GLN A 17 7.29 -17.09 10.39
C GLN A 17 5.78 -17.39 10.39
N TRP A 18 5.02 -17.05 9.32
CA TRP A 18 3.55 -17.04 9.40
C TRP A 18 2.83 -17.67 8.19
N GLY A 19 1.69 -18.32 8.46
CA GLY A 19 0.94 -19.16 7.53
C GLY A 19 0.09 -18.41 6.49
N GLN A 20 -0.79 -19.14 5.79
CA GLN A 20 -1.58 -18.67 4.63
C GLN A 20 -2.40 -17.39 4.87
N GLU A 21 -2.96 -17.18 6.07
CA GLU A 21 -3.78 -16.00 6.37
C GLU A 21 -2.99 -14.68 6.20
N LEU A 22 -1.71 -14.66 6.58
CA LEU A 22 -0.88 -13.45 6.45
C LEU A 22 -0.60 -13.09 4.98
N GLN A 23 -0.58 -14.09 4.10
CA GLN A 23 -0.37 -13.90 2.66
C GLN A 23 -1.58 -13.24 1.99
N GLU A 24 -2.80 -13.55 2.46
CA GLU A 24 -4.01 -12.87 1.99
C GLU A 24 -4.07 -11.41 2.47
N GLU A 25 -3.68 -11.14 3.73
CA GLU A 25 -3.60 -9.78 4.26
C GLU A 25 -2.53 -8.95 3.54
N GLU A 26 -1.37 -9.53 3.27
CA GLU A 26 -0.30 -8.86 2.50
C GLU A 26 -0.78 -8.52 1.09
N ARG A 27 -1.37 -9.49 0.38
CA ARG A 27 -1.95 -9.25 -0.94
C ARG A 27 -3.02 -8.17 -0.90
N PHE A 28 -3.86 -8.15 0.13
CA PHE A 28 -4.86 -7.12 0.30
C PHE A 28 -4.22 -5.74 0.46
N ALA A 29 -3.24 -5.60 1.36
CA ALA A 29 -2.60 -4.33 1.68
C ALA A 29 -1.75 -3.76 0.52
N LEU A 30 -1.04 -4.63 -0.22
CA LEU A 30 -0.09 -4.22 -1.25
C LEU A 30 -0.71 -4.10 -2.65
N GLU A 31 -1.73 -4.92 -2.96
CA GLU A 31 -2.31 -4.98 -4.31
C GLU A 31 -3.75 -4.50 -4.33
N ILE A 32 -4.64 -5.18 -3.58
CA ILE A 32 -6.09 -5.02 -3.74
C ILE A 32 -6.54 -3.63 -3.27
N LEU A 33 -6.11 -3.20 -2.09
CA LEU A 33 -6.53 -1.93 -1.51
C LEU A 33 -6.07 -0.72 -2.33
N PRO A 34 -4.78 -0.59 -2.73
CA PRO A 34 -4.35 0.48 -3.63
C PRO A 34 -5.11 0.47 -4.96
N ASP A 35 -5.25 -0.70 -5.59
CA ASP A 35 -5.91 -0.82 -6.88
C ASP A 35 -7.36 -0.38 -6.84
N VAL A 36 -8.11 -0.80 -5.82
CA VAL A 36 -9.52 -0.41 -5.69
C VAL A 36 -9.65 1.10 -5.47
N LEU A 37 -8.84 1.68 -4.58
CA LEU A 37 -8.92 3.11 -4.28
C LEU A 37 -8.52 3.97 -5.49
N GLU A 38 -7.45 3.62 -6.20
CA GLU A 38 -6.98 4.42 -7.34
C GLU A 38 -7.77 4.12 -8.63
N LYS A 39 -7.97 2.84 -8.99
CA LYS A 39 -8.56 2.46 -10.29
C LYS A 39 -10.09 2.48 -10.28
N HIS A 40 -10.72 2.09 -9.18
CA HIS A 40 -12.18 2.03 -9.09
C HIS A 40 -12.79 3.33 -8.58
N TYR A 41 -12.17 3.95 -7.57
CA TYR A 41 -12.69 5.16 -6.94
C TYR A 41 -11.97 6.46 -7.36
N GLY A 42 -10.82 6.38 -8.03
CA GLY A 42 -10.12 7.55 -8.54
C GLY A 42 -9.40 8.38 -7.48
N TYR A 43 -9.15 7.83 -6.28
CA TYR A 43 -8.36 8.50 -5.26
C TYR A 43 -6.91 8.63 -5.70
N LYS A 44 -6.27 9.75 -5.35
CA LYS A 44 -4.82 9.91 -5.48
C LYS A 44 -4.15 9.57 -4.14
N LEU A 45 -3.54 8.39 -4.06
CA LEU A 45 -2.84 7.93 -2.85
C LEU A 45 -1.38 8.34 -2.84
N PHE A 46 -0.84 8.61 -1.65
CA PHE A 46 0.61 8.59 -1.41
C PHE A 46 1.00 7.27 -0.75
N ILE A 47 1.92 6.54 -1.38
CA ILE A 47 2.45 5.28 -0.88
C ILE A 47 3.97 5.45 -0.74
N PRO A 48 4.55 5.44 0.47
CA PRO A 48 5.98 5.73 0.69
C PRO A 48 6.90 4.88 -0.18
N ASP A 49 6.64 3.57 -0.25
CA ASP A 49 7.46 2.63 -1.01
C ASP A 49 7.45 2.86 -2.53
N ARG A 50 6.48 3.62 -3.04
CA ARG A 50 6.31 3.96 -4.46
C ARG A 50 6.75 5.39 -4.75
N ASP A 51 6.33 6.31 -3.90
CA ASP A 51 6.32 7.75 -4.18
C ASP A 51 7.45 8.50 -3.45
N LEU A 52 8.03 7.91 -2.39
CA LEU A 52 9.20 8.46 -1.73
C LEU A 52 10.45 8.12 -2.55
N ILE A 53 10.94 9.08 -3.33
CA ILE A 53 12.25 8.94 -3.98
C ILE A 53 13.31 8.93 -2.86
N PRO A 54 14.19 7.93 -2.75
CA PRO A 54 15.29 7.97 -1.80
C PRO A 54 16.22 9.13 -2.20
N THR A 55 16.17 10.22 -1.45
CA THR A 55 17.15 11.31 -1.58
C THR A 55 18.47 10.82 -1.00
N SER A 56 19.50 10.78 -1.86
CA SER A 56 20.89 10.40 -1.53
C SER A 56 21.51 11.25 -0.43
#